data_AF-A0A923NHC7-F1
#
_entry.id   AF-A0A923NHC7-F1
#
_cell.length_a   1.000
_cell.length_b   1.000
_cell.length_c   1.000
_cell.angle_alpha   90.00
_cell.angle_beta   90.00
_cell.angle_gamma   90.00
#
_symmetry.space_group_name_H-M   'P 1'
#
loop_
_entity.id
_entity.type
_entity.pdbx_description
1 polymer ?
#
loop_
_entity_poly.entity_id
_entity_poly.type
_entity_poly.pdbx_seq_one_letter_code
_entity_poly.pdbx_strand_id
1 'polypeptide(L)'
;MVLSPVVGFGLALLIMVILNKIIKKANLKETDKFFRTAQIFTSASVGTAVAAVIARDIVDMTQVSAEQQLFLVIAALLGAIGWNLITWWFGLPSSSTHAIIGGLMGAGLAE
;
A
#
# COMPACT_ATOMS: atom_id res chain seq x y z
N MET A 1 -11.09 -22.63 -30.64
CA MET A 1 -10.02 -21.69 -30.24
C MET A 1 -10.36 -20.21 -30.49
N VAL A 2 -11.30 -19.87 -31.40
CA VAL A 2 -11.72 -18.47 -31.68
C VAL A 2 -12.95 -18.02 -30.86
N LEU A 3 -13.68 -18.94 -30.23
CA LEU A 3 -14.90 -18.63 -29.48
C LEU A 3 -14.62 -17.93 -28.14
N SER A 4 -13.55 -18.31 -27.42
CA SER A 4 -13.24 -17.72 -26.11
C SER A 4 -12.73 -16.27 -26.16
N PRO A 5 -11.91 -15.84 -27.15
CA PRO A 5 -11.56 -14.43 -27.28
C PRO A 5 -12.78 -13.56 -27.59
N VAL A 6 -13.64 -14.00 -28.51
CA VAL A 6 -14.83 -13.22 -28.94
C VAL A 6 -15.81 -13.04 -27.79
N VAL A 7 -16.06 -14.10 -27.01
CA VAL A 7 -16.92 -14.02 -25.82
C VAL A 7 -16.29 -13.13 -24.75
N GLY A 8 -14.98 -13.22 -24.53
CA GLY A 8 -14.26 -12.38 -23.56
C GLY A 8 -14.31 -10.89 -23.91
N PHE A 9 -14.05 -10.52 -25.17
CA PHE A 9 -14.14 -9.13 -25.63
C PHE A 9 -15.58 -8.61 -25.60
N GLY A 10 -16.56 -9.44 -25.98
CA GLY A 10 -17.98 -9.07 -25.90
C GLY A 10 -18.42 -8.78 -24.47
N LEU A 11 -18.06 -9.64 -23.52
CA LEU A 11 -18.37 -9.47 -22.11
C LEU A 11 -17.68 -8.22 -21.53
N ALA A 12 -16.40 -8.02 -21.84
CA ALA A 12 -15.63 -6.86 -21.39
C ALA A 12 -16.22 -5.54 -21.91
N LEU A 13 -16.62 -5.48 -23.17
CA LEU A 13 -17.31 -4.32 -23.75
C LEU A 13 -18.65 -4.05 -23.07
N LEU A 14 -19.42 -5.10 -22.79
CA LEU A 14 -20.70 -4.97 -22.09
C LEU A 14 -20.51 -4.38 -20.69
N ILE A 15 -19.55 -4.91 -19.94
CA ILE A 15 -19.17 -4.41 -18.61
C ILE A 15 -18.72 -2.95 -18.71
N MET A 16 -17.86 -2.60 -19.67
CA MET A 16 -17.36 -1.24 -19.86
C MET A 16 -18.49 -0.25 -20.16
N VAL A 17 -19.46 -0.61 -21.01
CA VAL A 17 -20.60 0.26 -21.34
C VAL A 17 -21.49 0.47 -20.12
N ILE A 18 -21.75 -0.58 -19.33
CA ILE A 18 -22.52 -0.48 -18.09
C ILE A 18 -21.80 0.43 -17.09
N LEU A 19 -20.50 0.19 -16.85
CA LEU A 19 -19.67 0.99 -15.95
C LEU A 19 -19.64 2.45 -16.38
N ASN A 20 -19.42 2.73 -17.68
CA ASN A 20 -19.39 4.10 -18.18
C ASN A 20 -20.75 4.81 -17.98
N LYS A 21 -21.88 4.12 -18.19
CA LYS A 21 -23.21 4.70 -17.93
C LYS A 21 -23.42 5.04 -16.46
N ILE A 22 -22.93 4.20 -15.54
CA ILE A 22 -23.03 4.42 -14.10
C ILE A 22 -22.12 5.59 -13.67
N ILE A 23 -20.87 5.59 -14.11
CA ILE A 23 -19.83 6.56 -13.70
C ILE A 23 -20.00 7.92 -14.38
N LYS A 24 -20.62 8.00 -15.57
CA LYS A 24 -20.79 9.27 -16.32
C LYS A 24 -21.51 10.37 -15.54
N LYS A 25 -22.33 10.02 -14.54
CA LYS A 25 -23.02 10.99 -13.67
C LYS A 25 -22.28 11.28 -12.35
N ALA A 26 -21.15 10.63 -12.09
CA ALA A 26 -20.38 10.83 -10.88
C ALA A 26 -19.64 12.18 -10.91
N ASN A 27 -19.73 12.92 -9.81
CA ASN A 27 -19.00 14.17 -9.65
C ASN A 27 -17.58 13.86 -9.15
N LEU A 28 -16.57 14.15 -9.98
CA LEU A 28 -15.14 13.93 -9.67
C LEU A 28 -14.72 14.52 -8.31
N LYS A 29 -15.19 15.72 -7.94
CA LYS A 29 -14.78 16.40 -6.70
C LYS A 29 -15.37 15.75 -5.45
N GLU A 30 -16.67 15.46 -5.47
CA GLU A 30 -17.36 14.80 -4.36
C GLU A 30 -16.89 13.35 -4.20
N THR A 31 -16.68 12.67 -5.33
CA THR A 31 -16.17 11.29 -5.37
C THR A 31 -14.76 11.23 -4.81
N ASP A 32 -13.85 12.14 -5.21
CA ASP A 32 -12.50 12.23 -4.66
C ASP A 32 -12.50 12.51 -3.15
N LYS A 33 -13.34 13.44 -2.69
CA LYS A 33 -13.49 13.75 -1.27
C LYS A 33 -13.96 12.53 -0.47
N PHE A 34 -14.98 11.82 -0.97
CA PHE A 34 -15.47 10.60 -0.37
C PHE A 34 -14.38 9.52 -0.33
N PHE A 35 -13.70 9.28 -1.45
CA PHE A 35 -12.62 8.29 -1.54
C PHE A 35 -11.50 8.59 -0.55
N ARG A 36 -11.06 9.85 -0.44
CA ARG A 36 -10.00 10.24 0.50
C ARG A 36 -10.40 9.98 1.94
N THR A 37 -11.63 10.36 2.34
CA THR A 37 -12.12 10.10 3.71
C THR A 37 -12.30 8.60 3.98
N ALA A 38 -12.88 7.85 3.03
CA ALA A 38 -13.04 6.41 3.16
C ALA A 38 -11.69 5.68 3.23
N GLN A 39 -10.69 6.13 2.47
CA GLN A 39 -9.35 5.58 2.49
C GLN A 39 -8.68 5.76 3.85
N ILE A 40 -8.74 6.97 4.43
CA ILE A 40 -8.18 7.24 5.75
C ILE A 40 -8.87 6.38 6.82
N PHE A 41 -10.20 6.28 6.77
CA PHE A 41 -10.97 5.46 7.71
C PHE A 41 -10.64 3.96 7.61
N THR A 42 -10.57 3.45 6.38
CA THR A 42 -10.20 2.05 6.13
C THR A 42 -8.77 1.77 6.59
N SER A 43 -7.84 2.68 6.32
CA SER A 43 -6.43 2.56 6.73
C SER A 43 -6.29 2.55 8.25
N ALA A 44 -7.05 3.38 8.96
CA ALA A 44 -7.09 3.39 10.42
C ALA A 44 -7.66 2.08 11.00
N SER A 45 -8.68 1.51 10.34
CA SER A 45 -9.35 0.28 10.80
C SER A 45 -8.49 -0.98 10.56
N VAL A 46 -7.73 -1.02 9.47
CA VAL A 46 -6.95 -2.20 9.05
C VAL A 46 -5.48 -2.11 9.47
N GLY A 47 -5.01 -0.93 9.91
CA GLY A 47 -3.60 -0.69 10.24
C GLY A 47 -3.02 -1.63 11.29
N THR A 48 -3.82 -2.05 12.28
CA THR A 48 -3.37 -3.00 13.32
C THR A 48 -3.10 -4.39 12.76
N ALA A 49 -3.91 -4.88 11.84
CA ALA A 49 -3.69 -6.15 11.15
C ALA A 49 -2.41 -6.10 10.30
N VAL A 50 -2.17 -5.00 9.59
CA VAL A 50 -0.94 -4.79 8.80
C VAL A 50 0.29 -4.74 9.71
N ALA A 51 0.21 -4.00 10.83
CA ALA A 51 1.29 -3.94 11.80
C ALA A 51 1.61 -5.32 12.40
N ALA A 52 0.58 -6.13 12.70
CA ALA A 52 0.76 -7.48 13.24
C ALA A 52 1.45 -8.43 12.25
N VAL A 53 1.14 -8.34 10.95
CA VAL A 53 1.83 -9.11 9.90
C VAL A 53 3.30 -8.71 9.82
N ILE A 54 3.59 -7.41 9.79
CA ILE A 54 4.96 -6.89 9.73
C ILE A 54 5.78 -7.33 10.96
N ALA A 55 5.20 -7.24 12.15
CA ALA A 55 5.89 -7.59 13.41
C ALA A 55 6.11 -9.09 13.60
N ARG A 56 5.33 -9.96 12.94
CA ARG A 56 5.47 -11.42 13.07
C ARG A 56 6.29 -12.03 11.95
N ASP A 57 6.13 -11.54 10.73
CA ASP A 57 6.65 -12.20 9.53
C ASP A 57 7.97 -11.58 9.02
N ILE A 58 8.37 -10.40 9.51
CA ILE A 58 9.55 -9.68 8.99
C ILE A 58 10.69 -9.57 9.99
N VAL A 59 10.41 -9.27 11.26
CA VAL A 59 11.44 -9.12 12.31
C VAL A 59 11.01 -9.93 13.54
N ASP A 60 11.85 -10.88 13.97
CA ASP A 60 11.59 -11.63 15.19
C ASP A 60 11.90 -10.76 16.44
N MET A 61 10.89 -10.00 16.86
CA MET A 61 10.99 -9.10 18.02
C MET A 61 11.26 -9.84 19.34
N THR A 62 11.21 -11.17 19.38
CA THR A 62 11.50 -11.94 20.59
C THR A 62 12.99 -11.96 20.96
N GLN A 63 13.87 -11.70 19.98
CA GLN A 63 15.32 -11.66 20.16
C GLN A 63 15.83 -10.25 20.51
N VAL A 64 14.99 -9.23 20.35
CA VAL A 64 15.35 -7.82 20.53
C VAL A 64 14.85 -7.32 21.89
N SER A 65 15.71 -6.67 22.67
CA SER A 65 15.32 -6.12 23.97
C SER A 65 14.20 -5.07 23.82
N ALA A 66 13.33 -4.96 24.83
CA ALA A 66 12.17 -4.05 24.76
C ALA A 66 12.56 -2.58 24.51
N GLU A 67 13.75 -2.17 24.96
CA GLU A 67 14.29 -0.84 24.71
C GLU A 67 14.69 -0.66 23.24
N GLN A 68 15.32 -1.67 22.62
CA GLN A 68 15.77 -1.65 21.23
C GLN A 68 14.63 -1.77 20.21
N GLN A 69 13.51 -2.42 20.57
CA GLN A 69 12.36 -2.57 19.66
C GLN A 69 11.82 -1.22 19.17
N LEU A 70 11.76 -0.21 20.06
CA LEU A 70 11.31 1.12 19.68
C LEU A 70 12.29 1.80 18.72
N PHE A 71 13.61 1.69 18.97
CA PHE A 71 14.64 2.26 18.11
C PHE A 71 14.64 1.60 16.72
N LEU A 72 14.47 0.28 16.66
CA LEU A 72 14.35 -0.47 15.41
C LEU A 72 13.19 0.05 14.55
N VAL A 73 12.00 0.21 15.14
CA VAL A 73 10.82 0.71 14.43
C VAL A 73 11.04 2.15 13.94
N ILE A 74 11.63 3.01 14.78
CA ILE A 74 11.92 4.40 14.40
C ILE A 74 12.95 4.45 13.25
N ALA A 75 14.02 3.66 13.33
CA ALA A 75 15.04 3.58 12.28
C ALA A 75 14.45 3.11 10.96
N ALA A 76 13.60 2.08 10.99
CA ALA A 76 12.92 1.57 9.81
C ALA A 76 11.98 2.60 9.17
N LEU A 77 11.21 3.34 9.97
CA LEU A 77 10.34 4.42 9.50
C LEU A 77 11.15 5.56 8.87
N LEU A 78 12.24 5.98 9.49
CA LEU A 78 13.13 7.02 8.96
C LEU A 78 13.76 6.59 7.63
N GLY A 79 14.24 5.34 7.53
CA GLY A 79 14.76 4.80 6.29
C GLY A 79 13.72 4.76 5.17
N ALA A 80 12.50 4.31 5.48
CA ALA A 80 11.41 4.26 4.51
C ALA A 80 10.96 5.65 4.05
N ILE A 81 10.84 6.61 4.97
CA ILE A 81 10.49 8.00 4.65
C ILE A 81 11.59 8.63 3.80
N GLY A 82 12.86 8.48 4.19
CA GLY A 82 14.00 8.97 3.43
C GLY A 82 14.01 8.42 2.01
N TRP A 83 13.81 7.11 1.85
CA TRP A 83 13.73 6.48 0.53
C TRP A 83 12.54 6.98 -0.31
N ASN A 84 11.35 7.12 0.29
CA ASN A 84 10.19 7.67 -0.39
C ASN A 84 10.46 9.09 -0.89
N LEU A 85 11.03 9.97 -0.05
CA LEU A 85 11.40 11.34 -0.44
C LEU A 85 12.42 11.37 -1.58
N ILE A 86 13.44 10.50 -1.53
CA ILE A 86 14.44 10.36 -2.61
C ILE A 86 13.74 9.96 -3.91
N THR A 87 12.90 8.93 -3.89
CA THR A 87 12.22 8.46 -5.10
C THR A 87 11.27 9.50 -5.67
N TRP A 88 10.60 10.28 -4.81
CA TRP A 88 9.75 11.40 -5.23
C TRP A 88 10.56 12.51 -5.88
N TRP A 89 11.76 12.82 -5.36
CA TRP A 89 12.67 13.79 -5.96
C TRP A 89 13.06 13.40 -7.40
N PHE A 90 13.26 12.11 -7.65
CA PHE A 90 13.58 11.59 -8.97
C PHE A 90 12.35 11.25 -9.83
N GLY A 91 11.13 11.47 -9.33
CA GLY A 91 9.88 11.12 -10.03
C GLY A 91 9.71 9.62 -10.29
N LEU A 92 10.41 8.77 -9.54
CA LEU A 92 10.37 7.33 -9.72
C LEU A 92 9.13 6.73 -9.01
N PRO A 93 8.38 5.82 -9.66
CA PRO A 93 7.33 5.09 -8.98
C PRO A 93 7.95 4.19 -7.91
N SER A 94 7.53 4.37 -6.65
CA SER A 94 8.05 3.62 -5.51
C SER A 94 6.92 3.01 -4.68
N SER A 95 7.16 1.80 -4.17
CA SER A 95 6.25 1.09 -3.26
C SER A 95 6.64 1.38 -1.82
N SER A 96 5.79 2.11 -1.08
CA SER A 96 6.04 2.41 0.33
C SER A 96 6.12 1.17 1.23
N THR A 97 5.44 0.07 0.86
CA THR A 97 5.58 -1.22 1.55
C THR A 97 7.01 -1.76 1.43
N HIS A 98 7.58 -1.78 0.24
CA HIS A 98 8.97 -2.24 0.04
C HIS A 98 9.98 -1.34 0.73
N ALA A 99 9.72 -0.02 0.78
CA ALA A 99 10.55 0.91 1.53
C ALA A 99 10.55 0.61 3.04
N ILE A 100 9.40 0.30 3.64
CA ILE A 100 9.28 -0.08 5.05
C ILE A 100 9.96 -1.42 5.32
N ILE A 101 9.75 -2.43 4.48
CA ILE A 101 10.39 -3.74 4.63
C ILE A 101 11.92 -3.61 4.56
N GLY A 102 12.43 -2.88 3.56
CA GLY A 102 13.87 -2.61 3.45
C GLY A 102 14.42 -1.84 4.65
N GLY A 103 13.67 -0.86 5.17
CA GLY A 103 14.02 -0.14 6.40
C GLY A 103 14.09 -1.04 7.63
N LEU A 104 13.12 -1.95 7.80
CA LEU A 104 13.08 -2.92 8.90
C LEU A 104 14.23 -3.92 8.82
N MET A 105 14.51 -4.45 7.63
CA MET A 105 15.65 -5.35 7.41
C MET A 105 16.98 -4.66 7.71
N GLY A 106 17.14 -3.41 7.24
CA GLY A 106 18.35 -2.63 7.52
C GLY A 106 18.53 -2.33 9.00
N ALA A 107 17.46 -1.98 9.71
CA ALA A 107 17.49 -1.77 11.16
C ALA A 107 17.82 -3.08 11.91
N GLY A 108 17.15 -4.20 11.57
CA GLY A 108 17.39 -5.48 12.21
C GLY A 108 18.77 -6.10 11.96
N LEU A 109 19.46 -5.73 10.87
CA LEU A 109 20.87 -6.12 10.63
C LEU A 109 21.88 -5.29 11.43
N ALA A 110 21.47 -4.13 11.94
CA ALA A 110 22.33 -3.22 12.69
C ALA A 110 22.23 -3.40 14.21
N GLU A 111 21.28 -4.22 14.67
CA GLU A 111 21.00 -4.55 16.09
C GLU A 111 21.70 -5.84 16.55
#